data_AF-A0A7W8NQU3-F1
#
_entry.id   AF-A0A7W8NQU3-F1
#
_cell.length_a   1.000
_cell.length_b   1.000
_cell.length_c   1.000
_cell.angle_alpha   90.00
_cell.angle_beta   90.00
_cell.angle_gamma   90.00
#
_symmetry.space_group_name_H-M   'P 1'
#
loop_
_entity.id
_entity.type
_entity.pdbx_description
1 polymer ?
#
loop_
_entity_poly.entity_id
_entity_poly.type
_entity_poly.pdbx_seq_one_letter_code
_entity_poly.pdbx_strand_id
1 'polypeptide(L)'
;MTRDNRLYVAWVIALIATLGSLYFSEVRGFRPCILCWYQRVCMYPQALLLGIAALRGDLGIRSYALPLSVIGWLVALYQNLETWGVVPVLRACTSDPSSSCGTPWPVWGANSPLNTVLTIPVLSMIAFTVIIGLLSWRRTRTF
;
A
#
# COMPACT_ATOMS: atom_id res chain seq x y z
N MET A 1 16.04 18.21 -1.16
CA MET A 1 15.37 17.49 -0.05
C MET A 1 16.41 17.09 0.99
N THR A 2 16.37 17.68 2.18
CA THR A 2 17.13 17.24 3.36
C THR A 2 16.70 15.82 3.78
N ARG A 3 17.55 15.12 4.53
CA ARG A 3 17.34 13.71 4.90
C ARG A 3 16.04 13.49 5.66
N ASP A 4 15.74 14.40 6.59
CA ASP A 4 14.52 14.34 7.39
C ASP A 4 13.28 14.51 6.50
N ASN A 5 13.34 15.40 5.51
CA ASN A 5 12.21 15.68 4.64
C ASN A 5 11.78 14.44 3.81
N ARG A 6 12.70 13.53 3.48
CA ARG A 6 12.34 12.26 2.81
C ARG A 6 11.61 11.30 3.73
N LEU A 7 12.04 11.19 4.98
CA LEU A 7 11.40 10.37 6.00
C LEU A 7 10.01 10.91 6.34
N TYR A 8 9.87 12.22 6.47
CA TYR A 8 8.57 12.87 6.69
C TYR A 8 7.60 12.61 5.53
N VAL A 9 8.03 12.76 4.29
CA VAL A 9 7.16 12.47 3.13
C VAL A 9 6.78 10.99 3.07
N ALA A 10 7.73 10.07 3.31
CA ALA A 10 7.43 8.64 3.35
C ALA A 10 6.43 8.29 4.47
N TRP A 11 6.56 8.93 5.64
CA TRP A 11 5.64 8.78 6.75
C TRP A 11 4.23 9.29 6.42
N VAL A 12 4.11 10.49 5.83
CA VAL A 12 2.81 11.06 5.44
C VAL A 12 2.09 10.15 4.44
N ILE A 13 2.82 9.60 3.46
CA ILE A 13 2.26 8.65 2.49
C ILE A 13 1.76 7.38 3.19
N ALA A 14 2.57 6.81 4.09
CA ALA A 14 2.17 5.63 4.86
C ALA A 14 0.92 5.91 5.70
N LEU A 15 0.86 7.07 6.38
CA LEU A 15 -0.32 7.48 7.13
C LEU A 15 -1.57 7.60 6.26
N ILE A 16 -1.49 8.31 5.14
CA ILE A 16 -2.62 8.47 4.22
C ILE A 16 -3.09 7.11 3.70
N ALA A 17 -2.16 6.21 3.36
CA ALA A 17 -2.50 4.86 2.92
C ALA A 17 -3.22 4.04 4.02
N THR A 18 -2.75 4.13 5.27
CA THR A 18 -3.43 3.47 6.40
C THR A 18 -4.81 4.03 6.66
N LEU A 19 -4.96 5.35 6.71
CA LEU A 19 -6.25 6.01 6.96
C LEU A 19 -7.23 5.76 5.81
N GLY A 20 -6.78 5.79 4.56
CA GLY A 20 -7.59 5.44 3.40
C GLY A 20 -8.09 3.99 3.48
N SER A 21 -7.21 3.05 3.84
CA SER A 21 -7.58 1.65 4.04
C SER A 21 -8.65 1.47 5.14
N LEU A 22 -8.53 2.18 6.27
CA LEU A 22 -9.55 2.16 7.33
C LEU A 22 -10.86 2.81 6.87
N TYR A 23 -10.79 3.95 6.18
CA TYR A 23 -11.97 4.67 5.69
C TYR A 23 -12.82 3.79 4.76
N PHE A 24 -12.17 3.08 3.83
CA PHE A 24 -12.88 2.16 2.94
C PHE A 24 -13.54 0.99 3.69
N SER A 25 -12.92 0.51 4.77
CA SER A 25 -13.43 -0.59 5.60
C SER A 25 -14.63 -0.18 6.45
N GLU A 26 -14.47 0.89 7.24
CA GLU A 26 -15.41 1.26 8.31
C GLU A 26 -16.51 2.19 7.81
N VAL A 27 -16.18 3.12 6.89
CA VAL A 27 -17.13 4.14 6.44
C VAL A 27 -17.87 3.69 5.19
N ARG A 28 -17.14 3.10 4.22
CA ARG A 28 -17.75 2.62 2.97
C ARG A 28 -18.20 1.15 3.04
N GLY A 29 -17.85 0.43 4.10
CA GLY A 29 -18.26 -0.97 4.30
C GLY A 29 -17.62 -1.96 3.32
N PHE A 30 -16.52 -1.60 2.66
CA PHE A 30 -15.84 -2.50 1.73
C PHE A 30 -15.09 -3.58 2.53
N ARG A 31 -15.57 -4.82 2.43
CA ARG A 31 -14.95 -5.95 3.13
C ARG A 31 -13.60 -6.27 2.50
N PRO A 32 -12.50 -6.28 3.28
CA PRO A 32 -11.17 -6.58 2.75
C PRO A 32 -11.07 -8.06 2.38
N CYS A 33 -10.51 -8.35 1.21
CA CYS A 33 -10.15 -9.72 0.84
C CYS A 33 -8.85 -10.16 1.52
N ILE A 34 -8.51 -11.45 1.42
CA ILE A 34 -7.32 -12.03 2.06
C ILE A 34 -6.01 -11.35 1.63
N LEU A 35 -5.87 -10.98 0.34
CA LEU A 35 -4.70 -10.24 -0.17
C LEU A 35 -4.62 -8.81 0.37
N CYS A 36 -5.76 -8.12 0.48
CA CYS A 36 -5.82 -6.78 1.10
C CYS A 36 -5.37 -6.84 2.56
N TRP A 37 -5.68 -7.92 3.28
CA TRP A 37 -5.20 -8.14 4.64
C TRP A 37 -3.67 -8.25 4.71
N TYR A 38 -3.04 -9.00 3.80
CA TYR A 38 -1.58 -9.05 3.71
C TYR A 38 -0.97 -7.68 3.43
N GLN A 39 -1.59 -6.86 2.57
CA GLN A 39 -1.14 -5.48 2.33
C GLN A 39 -1.26 -4.62 3.59
N ARG A 40 -2.34 -4.76 4.38
CA ARG A 40 -2.52 -4.04 5.66
C ARG A 40 -1.44 -4.41 6.67
N VAL A 41 -1.12 -5.70 6.81
CA VAL A 41 -0.04 -6.17 7.70
C VAL A 41 1.31 -5.57 7.31
N CYS A 42 1.56 -5.36 6.01
CA CYS A 42 2.76 -4.69 5.55
C CYS A 42 2.72 -3.18 5.77
N MET A 43 1.58 -2.51 5.53
CA MET A 43 1.49 -1.04 5.55
C MET A 43 1.33 -0.44 6.96
N TYR A 44 0.54 -1.05 7.83
CA TYR A 44 0.17 -0.45 9.13
C TYR A 44 1.38 -0.26 10.07
N PRO A 45 2.30 -1.23 10.19
CA PRO A 45 3.53 -1.03 10.95
C PRO A 45 4.39 0.10 10.37
N GLN A 46 4.40 0.30 9.05
CA GLN A 46 5.20 1.35 8.43
C GLN A 46 4.75 2.76 8.81
N ALA A 47 3.45 3.00 8.95
CA ALA A 47 2.94 4.29 9.40
C ALA A 47 3.49 4.68 10.79
N LEU A 48 3.60 3.70 11.70
CA LEU A 48 4.17 3.92 13.04
C LEU A 48 5.69 4.05 12.99
N LEU A 49 6.36 3.10 12.33
CA LEU A 49 7.81 2.99 12.26
C LEU A 49 8.44 4.21 11.56
N LEU A 50 7.92 4.60 10.40
CA LEU A 50 8.40 5.77 9.67
C LEU A 50 8.13 7.07 10.44
N GLY A 51 7.07 7.14 11.23
CA GLY A 51 6.78 8.30 12.08
C GLY A 51 7.81 8.48 13.17
N ILE A 52 8.15 7.40 13.87
CA ILE A 52 9.20 7.42 14.91
C ILE A 52 10.56 7.78 14.29
N ALA A 53 10.90 7.20 13.14
CA ALA A 53 12.14 7.52 12.45
C ALA A 53 12.19 8.96 11.93
N ALA A 54 11.08 9.52 11.45
CA ALA A 54 11.01 10.90 11.00
C ALA A 54 11.23 11.89 12.16
N LEU A 55 10.63 11.61 13.33
CA LEU A 55 10.82 12.44 14.54
C LEU A 55 12.24 12.35 15.12
N ARG A 56 12.89 11.19 15.01
CA ARG A 56 14.25 10.97 15.52
C ARG A 56 15.35 11.25 14.49
N GLY A 57 15.00 11.48 13.22
CA GLY A 57 15.97 11.59 12.11
C GLY A 57 16.77 10.30 11.85
N ASP A 58 16.26 9.14 12.28
CA ASP A 58 17.00 7.87 12.23
C ASP A 58 16.85 7.18 10.86
N LEU A 59 17.95 7.13 10.12
CA LEU A 59 18.02 6.52 8.79
C LEU A 59 18.33 5.02 8.82
N GLY A 60 18.64 4.47 10.00
CA GLY A 60 18.82 3.03 10.21
C GLY A 60 17.56 2.24 9.89
N ILE A 61 16.38 2.88 9.94
CA ILE A 61 15.11 2.21 9.66
C ILE A 61 14.98 1.65 8.24
N ARG A 62 15.81 2.13 7.31
CA ARG A 62 15.84 1.67 5.92
C ARG A 62 16.05 0.15 5.82
N SER A 63 16.80 -0.48 6.72
CA SER A 63 17.04 -1.93 6.67
C SER A 63 15.77 -2.76 6.90
N TYR A 64 14.82 -2.24 7.68
CA TYR A 64 13.59 -2.94 8.04
C TYR A 64 12.37 -2.47 7.23
N ALA A 65 12.26 -1.17 6.96
CA ALA A 65 11.13 -0.61 6.23
C ALA A 65 11.13 -1.02 4.75
N LEU A 66 12.30 -1.10 4.12
CA LEU A 66 12.44 -1.40 2.69
C LEU A 66 12.01 -2.84 2.34
N PRO A 67 12.47 -3.91 3.02
CA PRO A 67 11.99 -5.26 2.74
C PRO A 67 10.49 -5.41 3.00
N LEU A 68 9.96 -4.76 4.05
CA LEU A 68 8.53 -4.79 4.35
C LEU A 68 7.70 -4.13 3.24
N SER A 69 8.14 -2.98 2.72
CA SER A 69 7.48 -2.33 1.57
C SER A 69 7.58 -3.18 0.30
N VAL A 70 8.70 -3.87 0.07
CA VAL A 70 8.87 -4.74 -1.11
C VAL A 70 7.91 -5.92 -1.04
N ILE A 71 7.73 -6.55 0.12
CA ILE A 71 6.75 -7.62 0.30
C ILE A 71 5.33 -7.10 0.04
N GLY A 72 4.98 -5.95 0.63
CA GLY A 72 3.68 -5.31 0.38
C GLY A 72 3.45 -4.97 -1.09
N TRP A 73 4.50 -4.51 -1.78
CA TRP A 73 4.47 -4.22 -3.22
C TRP A 73 4.24 -5.47 -4.06
N LEU A 74 4.88 -6.59 -3.75
CA LEU A 74 4.69 -7.87 -4.45
C LEU A 74 3.25 -8.39 -4.30
N VAL A 75 2.68 -8.28 -3.08
CA VAL A 75 1.29 -8.66 -2.83
C VAL A 75 0.32 -7.76 -3.61
N ALA A 76 0.59 -6.45 -3.66
CA ALA A 76 -0.20 -5.50 -4.46
C ALA A 76 -0.10 -5.79 -5.96
N LEU A 77 1.09 -6.09 -6.47
CA LEU A 77 1.29 -6.48 -7.86
C LEU A 77 0.46 -7.73 -8.20
N TYR A 78 0.53 -8.76 -7.35
CA TYR A 78 -0.23 -9.98 -7.54
C TYR A 78 -1.74 -9.71 -7.59
N GLN A 79 -2.27 -8.89 -6.67
CA GLN A 79 -3.70 -8.55 -6.68
C GLN A 79 -4.12 -7.73 -7.92
N ASN A 80 -3.24 -6.87 -8.44
CA ASN A 80 -3.50 -6.17 -9.70
C ASN A 80 -3.57 -7.13 -10.88
N LEU A 81 -2.70 -8.15 -10.91
CA LEU A 81 -2.72 -9.19 -11.94
C LEU A 81 -4.02 -10.03 -11.92
N GLU A 82 -4.55 -10.33 -10.74
CA GLU A 82 -5.87 -10.96 -10.60
C GLU A 82 -6.99 -10.03 -11.12
N THR A 83 -6.93 -8.74 -10.76
CA THR A 83 -7.93 -7.75 -11.16
C THR A 83 -7.95 -7.53 -12.69
N TRP A 84 -6.79 -7.61 -13.34
CA TRP A 84 -6.66 -7.50 -14.79
C TRP A 84 -6.92 -8.82 -15.55
N GLY A 85 -7.22 -9.91 -14.83
CA GLY A 85 -7.54 -11.21 -15.44
C GLY A 85 -6.34 -11.94 -16.04
N VAL A 86 -5.11 -11.53 -15.71
CA VAL A 86 -3.87 -12.21 -16.15
C VAL A 86 -3.66 -13.51 -15.38
N VAL A 87 -4.08 -13.53 -14.11
CA VAL A 87 -3.95 -14.66 -13.19
C VAL A 87 -5.36 -15.08 -12.72
N PRO A 88 -5.65 -16.38 -12.60
CA PRO A 88 -6.92 -16.83 -12.04
C PRO A 88 -7.09 -16.30 -10.61
N VAL A 89 -8.27 -15.77 -10.31
CA VAL A 89 -8.60 -15.27 -8.97
C VAL A 89 -8.41 -16.40 -7.96
N LEU A 90 -7.58 -16.18 -6.94
CA LEU A 90 -7.42 -17.09 -5.82
C LEU A 90 -8.77 -17.26 -5.12
N ARG A 91 -9.40 -18.41 -5.34
CA ARG A 91 -10.52 -18.90 -4.54
C ARG A 91 -9.99 -19.49 -3.23
N ALA A 92 -9.17 -18.73 -2.51
CA ALA A 92 -8.56 -19.19 -1.27
C ALA A 92 -9.59 -19.16 -0.14
N CYS A 93 -10.24 -20.30 0.14
CA CYS A 93 -11.02 -20.61 1.34
C CYS A 93 -11.92 -19.48 1.91
N THR A 94 -12.42 -18.56 1.09
CA THR A 94 -13.39 -17.54 1.51
C THR A 94 -14.79 -18.08 1.29
N SER A 95 -15.46 -18.42 2.38
CA SER A 95 -16.87 -18.84 2.41
C SER A 95 -17.85 -17.71 2.01
N ASP A 96 -17.37 -16.47 1.89
CA ASP A 96 -18.16 -15.30 1.50
C ASP A 96 -17.82 -14.82 0.06
N PRO A 97 -18.74 -14.97 -0.92
CA PRO A 97 -18.53 -14.49 -2.30
C PRO A 97 -18.46 -12.94 -2.40
N SER A 98 -18.89 -12.23 -1.36
CA SER A 98 -18.77 -10.76 -1.25
C SER A 98 -17.36 -10.26 -0.92
N SER A 99 -16.43 -11.17 -0.61
CA SER A 99 -15.03 -10.87 -0.25
C SER A 99 -14.03 -11.26 -1.35
N SER A 100 -14.49 -11.47 -2.58
CA SER A 100 -13.63 -11.89 -3.67
C SER A 100 -12.59 -10.81 -4.00
N CYS A 101 -11.33 -11.20 -4.19
CA CYS A 101 -10.26 -10.25 -4.55
C CYS A 101 -10.40 -9.72 -6.00
N GLY A 102 -11.31 -10.29 -6.81
CA GLY A 102 -11.51 -9.92 -8.21
C GLY A 102 -12.63 -8.90 -8.48
N THR A 103 -13.43 -8.51 -7.49
CA THR A 103 -14.51 -7.53 -7.68
C THR A 103 -14.00 -6.10 -7.46
N PRO A 104 -13.95 -5.24 -8.49
CA PRO A 104 -13.55 -3.85 -8.32
C PRO A 104 -14.63 -3.07 -7.55
N TRP A 105 -14.21 -2.40 -6.48
CA TRP A 105 -15.09 -1.56 -5.66
C TRP A 105 -15.28 -0.18 -6.30
N PRO A 106 -16.48 0.43 -6.22
CA PRO A 106 -16.74 1.76 -6.77
C PRO A 106 -16.16 2.85 -5.85
N VAL A 107 -14.85 3.08 -5.94
CA VAL A 107 -14.12 4.08 -5.15
C VAL A 107 -14.47 5.50 -5.60
N TRP A 108 -14.57 5.74 -6.91
CA TRP A 108 -14.73 7.06 -7.53
C TRP A 108 -16.18 7.39 -7.94
N GLY A 109 -17.15 6.59 -7.47
CA GLY A 109 -18.57 6.71 -7.80
C GLY A 109 -19.04 5.63 -8.79
N ALA A 110 -20.30 5.23 -8.72
CA ALA A 110 -20.83 4.01 -9.35
C ALA A 110 -20.59 3.89 -10.87
N ASN A 111 -20.60 5.02 -11.59
CA ASN A 111 -20.51 5.06 -13.06
C ASN A 111 -19.22 5.72 -13.59
N SER A 112 -18.19 5.84 -12.76
CA SER A 112 -16.93 6.47 -13.20
C SER A 112 -16.03 5.45 -13.91
N PRO A 113 -15.45 5.79 -15.09
CA PRO A 113 -14.50 4.91 -15.78
C PRO A 113 -13.19 4.72 -15.00
N LEU A 114 -12.95 5.57 -13.99
CA LEU A 114 -11.79 5.51 -13.11
C LEU A 114 -11.77 4.27 -12.22
N ASN A 115 -12.91 3.65 -11.92
CA ASN A 115 -12.96 2.44 -11.09
C ASN A 115 -12.27 1.23 -11.72
N THR A 116 -12.09 1.21 -13.04
CA THR A 116 -11.41 0.12 -13.75
C THR A 116 -9.90 0.31 -13.78
N VAL A 117 -9.43 1.57 -13.79
CA VAL A 117 -8.00 1.92 -13.91
C VAL A 117 -7.35 2.15 -12.55
N LEU A 118 -8.05 2.85 -11.64
CA LEU A 118 -7.54 3.26 -10.33
C LEU A 118 -8.28 2.53 -9.21
N THR A 119 -8.01 1.23 -9.11
CA THR A 119 -8.55 0.34 -8.09
C THR A 119 -7.79 0.49 -6.76
N ILE A 120 -8.34 -0.06 -5.68
CA ILE A 120 -7.70 -0.08 -4.35
C ILE A 120 -6.29 -0.72 -4.40
N PRO A 121 -6.08 -1.87 -5.08
CA PRO A 121 -4.75 -2.46 -5.23
C PRO A 121 -3.75 -1.59 -6.02
N VAL A 122 -4.21 -0.81 -7.00
CA VAL A 122 -3.32 0.14 -7.73
C VAL A 122 -2.85 1.24 -6.78
N LEU A 123 -3.77 1.80 -5.97
CA LEU A 123 -3.45 2.85 -5.01
C LEU A 123 -2.42 2.36 -3.96
N SER A 124 -2.58 1.14 -3.44
CA SER A 124 -1.61 0.57 -2.50
C SER A 124 -0.26 0.30 -3.16
N MET A 125 -0.25 -0.18 -4.42
CA MET A 125 0.98 -0.35 -5.19
C MET A 125 1.73 0.97 -5.38
N ILE A 126 1.02 2.06 -5.71
CA ILE A 126 1.62 3.40 -5.83
C ILE A 126 2.19 3.87 -4.48
N ALA A 127 1.49 3.65 -3.36
CA ALA A 127 2.02 4.01 -2.06
C ALA A 127 3.33 3.27 -1.75
N PHE A 128 3.37 1.95 -1.97
CA PHE A 128 4.59 1.16 -1.76
C PHE A 128 5.73 1.54 -2.71
N THR A 129 5.46 1.82 -4.00
CA THR A 129 6.52 2.27 -4.93
C THR A 129 7.12 3.60 -4.50
N VAL A 130 6.30 4.56 -4.05
CA VAL A 130 6.82 5.86 -3.59
C VAL A 130 7.63 5.69 -2.30
N ILE A 131 7.17 4.88 -1.34
CA ILE A 131 7.94 4.57 -0.12
C ILE A 131 9.27 3.92 -0.48
N ILE A 132 9.27 2.91 -1.37
CA ILE A 132 10.49 2.26 -1.87
C ILE A 132 11.38 3.28 -2.58
N GLY A 133 10.86 4.15 -3.44
CA GLY A 133 11.63 5.16 -4.16
C GLY A 133 12.32 6.15 -3.21
N LEU A 134 11.58 6.67 -2.24
CA LEU A 134 12.08 7.60 -1.23
C LEU A 134 13.15 6.96 -0.33
N LEU A 135 12.92 5.71 0.08
CA LEU A 135 13.86 4.96 0.90
C LEU A 135 15.06 4.45 0.11
N SER A 136 14.91 4.10 -1.18
CA SER A 136 15.94 3.48 -2.02
C SER A 136 16.92 4.47 -2.63
N TRP A 137 16.50 5.72 -2.88
CA TRP A 137 17.30 6.74 -3.57
C TRP A 137 18.72 6.80 -3.01
N ARG A 138 19.69 6.33 -3.81
CA ARG A 138 21.09 6.23 -3.43
C ARG A 138 21.67 7.64 -3.27
N ARG A 139 22.39 7.84 -2.18
CA ARG A 139 23.12 9.05 -1.85
C ARG A 139 24.26 9.22 -2.87
N THR A 140 24.31 10.31 -3.62
CA THR A 140 25.59 10.81 -4.13
C THR A 140 26.37 11.24 -2.90
N ARG A 141 27.45 10.51 -2.58
CA ARG A 141 28.45 11.00 -1.63
C ARG A 141 29.10 12.21 -2.30
N THR A 142 28.67 13.41 -1.96
CA THR A 142 29.52 14.58 -2.17
C THR A 142 30.65 14.45 -1.15
N PHE A 143 31.82 14.05 -1.67
CA PHE A 143 33.09 14.16 -0.96
C PHE A 143 33.41 15.64 -0.70
#